data_AF-A0A3N5S1Z7-F1
#
_entry.id   AF-A0A3N5S1Z7-F1
#
_cell.length_a   1.000
_cell.length_b   1.000
_cell.length_c   1.000
_cell.angle_alpha   90.00
_cell.angle_beta   90.00
_cell.angle_gamma   90.00
#
_symmetry.space_group_name_H-M   'P 1'
#
loop_
_entity.id
_entity.type
_entity.pdbx_description
1 polymer ?
#
loop_
_entity_poly.entity_id
_entity_poly.type
_entity_poly.pdbx_seq_one_letter_code
_entity_poly.pdbx_strand_id
1 'polypeptide(L)' 'MNIHLDEKELEIIVDLLARELKELPTEIRHTSTREYREMLKEREEGLRKLAVRLESALPGDLGRETSEWAPMM' A
#
# COMPACT_ATOMS: atom_id res chain seq x y z
N MET A 1 6.26 -20.30 -3.63
CA MET A 1 6.57 -19.67 -4.92
C MET A 1 7.48 -18.50 -4.62
N ASN A 2 8.73 -18.52 -5.11
CA ASN A 2 9.67 -17.42 -4.88
C ASN A 2 9.58 -16.49 -6.09
N ILE A 3 8.98 -15.32 -5.90
CA ILE A 3 8.92 -14.29 -6.94
C ILE A 3 10.19 -13.45 -6.77
N HIS A 4 11.05 -13.44 -7.78
CA HIS A 4 12.18 -12.52 -7.84
C HIS A 4 11.71 -11.28 -8.57
N LEU A 5 11.67 -10.15 -7.86
CA LEU A 5 11.34 -8.84 -8.43
C LEU A 5 12.65 -8.08 -8.59
N ASP A 6 12.84 -7.46 -9.76
CA ASP A 6 13.87 -6.44 -9.90
C ASP A 6 13.45 -5.12 -9.22
N GLU A 7 14.39 -4.17 -9.12
CA GLU A 7 14.18 -2.89 -8.45
C GLU A 7 13.04 -2.08 -9.10
N LYS A 8 12.91 -2.11 -10.43
CA LYS A 8 11.87 -1.37 -11.16
C LYS A 8 10.50 -2.01 -10.97
N GLU A 9 10.43 -3.34 -11.01
CA GLU A 9 9.21 -4.08 -10.72
C GLU A 9 8.72 -3.80 -9.30
N LEU A 10 9.66 -3.71 -8.34
CA LEU A 10 9.37 -3.38 -6.95
C LEU A 10 8.85 -1.95 -6.80
N GLU A 11 9.50 -0.96 -7.44
CA GLU A 11 9.03 0.43 -7.48
C GLU A 11 7.61 0.52 -8.06
N ILE A 12 7.35 -0.14 -9.19
CA ILE A 12 6.02 -0.17 -9.83
C ILE A 12 4.98 -0.75 -8.86
N ILE A 13 5.30 -1.85 -8.18
CA ILE A 13 4.39 -2.47 -7.22
C ILE A 13 4.11 -1.55 -6.04
N VAL A 14 5.13 -0.89 -5.49
CA VAL A 14 4.97 0.07 -4.38
C VAL A 14 4.08 1.23 -4.81
N ASP A 15 4.28 1.79 -6.00
CA ASP A 15 3.43 2.84 -6.56
C ASP A 15 1.97 2.41 -6.71
N LEU A 16 1.73 1.20 -7.22
CA LEU A 16 0.38 0.65 -7.36
C LEU A 16 -0.29 0.45 -5.99
N LEU A 17 0.45 -0.06 -5.01
CA LEU A 17 -0.04 -0.22 -3.64
C LEU A 17 -0.38 1.12 -2.99
N ALA A 18 0.46 2.14 -3.18
CA ALA A 18 0.21 3.46 -2.63
C ALA A 18 -1.07 4.10 -3.20
N ARG A 19 -1.31 3.96 -4.51
CA ARG A 19 -2.53 4.43 -5.16
C ARG A 19 -3.77 3.71 -4.63
N GLU A 20 -3.71 2.39 -4.56
CA GLU A 20 -4.81 1.57 -4.06
C GLU A 20 -5.17 1.91 -2.61
N LEU A 21 -4.16 2.03 -1.74
CA LEU A 21 -4.34 2.42 -0.33
C LEU A 21 -4.90 3.84 -0.16
N LYS A 22 -4.73 4.71 -1.14
CA LYS A 22 -5.31 6.06 -1.16
C LYS A 22 -6.80 6.04 -1.53
N GLU A 23 -7.21 5.13 -2.41
CA GLU A 23 -8.59 5.04 -2.92
C GLU A 23 -9.51 4.23 -1.99
N LEU A 24 -9.01 3.15 -1.41
CA LEU A 24 -9.78 2.24 -0.55
C LEU A 24 -10.54 2.89 0.61
N PRO A 25 -9.98 3.85 1.38
CA PRO A 25 -10.72 4.50 2.47
C PRO A 25 -12.00 5.20 1.99
N THR A 26 -11.95 5.77 0.79
CA THR A 26 -13.11 6.41 0.16
C THR A 26 -14.13 5.35 -0.22
N GLU A 27 -13.71 4.27 -0.87
CA GLU A 27 -14.59 3.16 -1.25
C GLU A 27 -15.27 2.50 -0.03
N ILE A 28 -14.52 2.27 1.05
CA ILE A 28 -15.03 1.73 2.33
C ILE A 28 -16.11 2.65 2.90
N ARG A 29 -15.86 3.97 2.88
CA ARG A 29 -16.81 4.98 3.40
C ARG A 29 -18.10 5.02 2.59
N HIS A 30 -18.02 4.85 1.27
CA HIS A 30 -19.18 4.92 0.38
C HIS A 30 -19.89 3.57 0.17
N THR A 31 -19.31 2.47 0.64
CA THR A 31 -19.94 1.15 0.58
C THR A 31 -21.06 1.02 1.62
N SER A 32 -22.27 0.69 1.17
CA SER A 32 -23.46 0.49 2.02
C SER A 32 -23.58 -0.94 2.55
N THR A 33 -23.11 -1.94 1.80
CA THR A 33 -23.20 -3.36 2.17
C THR A 33 -22.14 -3.74 3.21
N ARG A 34 -22.57 -4.29 4.36
CA ARG A 34 -21.66 -4.65 5.46
C ARG A 34 -20.59 -5.65 5.02
N GLU A 35 -20.98 -6.73 4.35
CA GLU A 35 -20.08 -7.78 3.87
C GLU A 35 -19.03 -7.24 2.91
N TYR A 36 -19.43 -6.40 1.95
CA TYR A 36 -18.51 -5.78 1.01
C TYR A 36 -17.56 -4.80 1.72
N ARG A 37 -18.05 -4.05 2.71
CA ARG A 37 -17.21 -3.16 3.52
C ARG A 37 -16.18 -3.92 4.35
N GLU A 38 -16.55 -5.07 4.92
CA GLU A 38 -15.64 -5.95 5.65
C GLU A 38 -14.56 -6.51 4.71
N MET A 39 -14.93 -6.97 3.53
CA MET A 39 -13.98 -7.42 2.50
C MET A 39 -13.00 -6.30 2.08
N LEU A 40 -13.47 -5.06 1.90
CA LEU A 40 -12.60 -3.92 1.57
C LEU A 40 -11.62 -3.59 2.70
N LYS A 41 -12.04 -3.72 3.97
CA LYS A 41 -11.15 -3.54 5.13
C LYS A 41 -10.09 -4.62 5.22
N GLU A 42 -10.47 -5.88 4.96
CA GLU A 42 -9.51 -6.99 4.91
C GLU A 42 -8.49 -6.78 3.77
N ARG A 43 -8.94 -6.29 2.63
CA ARG A 43 -8.07 -5.90 1.51
C ARG A 43 -7.12 -4.78 1.91
N GLU A 44 -7.62 -3.70 2.51
CA GLU A 44 -6.80 -2.58 3.00
C GLU A 44 -5.70 -3.08 3.95
N GLU A 45 -6.06 -3.91 4.91
CA GLU A 45 -5.12 -4.50 5.87
C GLU A 45 -4.07 -5.39 5.18
N GLY A 46 -4.48 -6.21 4.21
CA GLY A 46 -3.57 -7.04 3.42
C GLY A 46 -2.56 -6.21 2.63
N LEU A 47 -3.01 -5.11 2.01
CA LEU A 47 -2.16 -4.22 1.23
C LEU A 47 -1.21 -3.40 2.11
N ARG A 48 -1.66 -2.94 3.30
CA ARG A 48 -0.78 -2.28 4.28
C ARG A 48 0.36 -3.20 4.73
N LYS A 49 0.05 -4.47 5.04
CA LYS A 49 1.06 -5.47 5.39
C LYS A 49 2.04 -5.75 4.24
N LEU A 50 1.53 -5.79 3.01
CA LEU A 50 2.36 -5.98 1.83
C LEU A 50 3.31 -4.79 1.63
N ALA A 51 2.82 -3.56 1.72
CA ALA A 51 3.62 -2.35 1.60
C ALA A 51 4.78 -2.33 2.60
N VAL A 52 4.51 -2.58 3.90
CA VAL A 52 5.55 -2.64 4.95
C VAL A 52 6.62 -3.69 4.64
N ARG A 53 6.21 -4.86 4.12
CA ARG A 53 7.14 -5.93 3.75
C ARG A 53 8.02 -5.55 2.56
N LEU A 54 7.47 -4.84 1.59
CA LEU A 54 8.20 -4.40 0.39
C LEU A 54 9.15 -3.24 0.71
N GLU A 55 8.71 -2.27 1.52
CA GLU A 55 9.57 -1.19 2.03
C GLU A 55 10.76 -1.74 2.82
N SER A 56 10.54 -2.76 3.65
CA SER A 56 11.62 -3.42 4.40
C SER A 56 12.55 -4.27 3.52
N ALA A 57 12.11 -4.63 2.31
CA ALA A 57 12.89 -5.45 1.37
C ALA A 57 13.72 -4.60 0.40
N LEU A 58 13.42 -3.30 0.27
CA LEU A 58 14.26 -2.35 -0.44
C LEU A 58 15.55 -2.10 0.38
N PRO A 59 16.75 -2.32 -0.18
CA PRO A 59 17.99 -1.97 0.51
C PRO A 59 17.97 -0.47 0.80
N GLY A 60 18.11 -0.11 2.08
CA GLY A 60 18.03 1.27 2.55
C GLY A 60 19.13 2.15 1.96
N ASP A 61 18.86 2.75 0.80
CA ASP A 61 19.47 4.02 0.35
C ASP A 61 18.66 4.69 -0.79
N LEU A 62 17.33 4.76 -0.64
CA LEU A 62 16.51 5.80 -1.29
C LEU A 62 15.86 6.67 -0.22
N GLY A 63 16.71 7.22 0.64
CA GLY A 63 16.38 8.44 1.35
C GLY A 63 16.34 9.60 0.35
N ARG A 64 15.12 10.02 -0.02
CA ARG A 64 14.66 11.28 -0.67
C ARG A 64 13.54 10.86 -1.65
N GLU A 65 12.25 11.16 -1.51
CA GLU A 65 11.58 12.39 -1.08
C GLU A 65 10.13 12.09 -0.61
N THR A 66 9.91 11.46 0.55
CA THR A 66 8.55 11.40 1.16
C THR A 66 8.44 12.25 2.42
N SER A 67 9.34 13.22 2.59
CA SER A 67 9.28 14.22 3.66
C SER A 67 8.19 15.30 3.48
N GLU A 68 7.29 15.18 2.50
CA GLU A 68 6.18 16.12 2.33
C GLU A 68 4.80 15.58 2.73
N TRP A 69 4.66 14.30 3.10
CA TRP A 69 3.31 13.71 3.28
C TRP A 69 3.15 12.88 4.57
N ALA A 70 3.92 13.20 5.62
CA ALA A 70 3.48 12.90 6.97
C ALA A 70 2.41 13.93 7.37
N PRO A 71 1.12 13.56 7.55
CA PRO A 71 0.21 14.48 8.23
C PRO A 71 0.74 14.66 9.65
N MET A 72 1.15 15.89 9.97
CA MET A 72 1.29 16.35 11.35
C MET A 72 0.04 15.91 12.13
N MET A 73 0.24 15.03 13.11
CA MET A 73 -0.53 15.09 14.35
C MET A 73 0.25 15.96 15.34
#